data_AF-A0AAD4KRH7-F1
#
_entry.id   AF-A0AAD4KRH7-F1
#
_cell.length_a   1.000
_cell.length_b   1.000
_cell.length_c   1.000
_cell.angle_alpha   90.00
_cell.angle_beta   90.00
_cell.angle_gamma   90.00
#
_symmetry.space_group_name_H-M   'P 1'
#
loop_
_entity.id
_entity.type
_entity.pdbx_description
1 polymer ?
#
loop_
_entity_poly.entity_id
_entity_poly.type
_entity_poly.pdbx_seq_one_letter_code
_entity_poly.pdbx_strand_id
1 'polypeptide(L)'
;MSTRPEPASAADELFHIYLTSETEKKEPYLEVDDSTNSGAIISKLPSKSITTKGKPEPNTATELDDSDQSVKWLKNIDDAGKFSLTIKPGKKREHGETEEGGGDEDEKKTEIIQFDFEFREPSTFKFSSESSVLKKAFGDAAKDIQEPGFDDPRLYLGLKESDSKEIPLATAWTYTGLSEGSIPKFLKGLQVKPDVKLATGHRNALWINPEASLRVTVRLVFGLASLDTLNSLGLSALKINFTEADLICRKVVSAGKSGGETVPVKQGNAALSIGCKFSSPSQELDAEGVMEFAEDTISMTLLSKSEDPIAGALSWLEGLLGLENNELGFVTDLLHKEPFQGVQFRRIKLLFDTEVKVKLKSFKLDVQVSSSIGQDPQSDKKSLFLLSYTYNSSAGGLGTIRGELWEDSGITNPTLNPTYETWTDLEPFPAGTSLPPLQIKYLIPGQTIDDIPHTVPDTIERAFITLSAKEVGFGATVKAKEVSPGAAPQPYLGQIKLDASFQWDRSDFKFDLYVMTGIVPPSGSAHKDPALLTGSLMYQRSKTST
;
A
#
# COMPACT_ATOMS: atom_id res chain seq x y z
N MET A 1 17.57 60.19 -42.84
CA MET A 1 16.58 59.21 -42.37
C MET A 1 17.31 57.88 -42.21
N SER A 2 17.71 57.55 -40.99
CA SER A 2 18.30 56.25 -40.67
C SER A 2 17.22 55.47 -39.93
N THR A 3 16.68 54.46 -40.60
CA THR A 3 15.67 53.56 -40.01
C THR A 3 16.34 52.71 -38.95
N ARG A 4 15.95 52.98 -37.69
CA ARG A 4 16.27 52.16 -36.53
C ARG A 4 15.81 50.71 -36.81
N PRO A 5 16.67 49.69 -36.63
CA PRO A 5 16.21 48.31 -36.71
C PRO A 5 15.16 48.10 -35.62
N GLU A 6 14.04 47.50 -35.98
CA GLU A 6 13.11 46.93 -35.01
C GLU A 6 13.89 45.98 -34.08
N PRO A 7 13.68 46.05 -32.76
CA PRO A 7 14.23 45.03 -31.88
C PRO A 7 13.63 43.69 -32.29
N ALA A 8 14.51 42.73 -32.57
CA ALA A 8 14.11 41.34 -32.73
C ALA A 8 13.24 40.95 -31.53
N SER A 9 12.03 40.46 -31.82
CA SER A 9 11.18 39.75 -30.88
C SER A 9 12.07 38.79 -30.08
N ALA A 10 12.15 38.96 -28.76
CA ALA A 10 12.80 38.01 -27.87
C ALA A 10 12.07 36.67 -28.03
N ALA A 11 12.63 35.79 -28.86
CA ALA A 11 12.16 34.44 -29.04
C ALA A 11 12.50 33.65 -27.78
N ASP A 12 11.53 32.88 -27.29
CA ASP A 12 11.58 31.85 -26.26
C ASP A 12 12.98 31.26 -26.00
N GLU A 13 13.82 31.96 -25.24
CA GLU A 13 15.14 31.45 -24.86
C GLU A 13 14.93 30.38 -23.79
N LEU A 14 15.30 29.14 -24.10
CA LEU A 14 15.25 28.03 -23.14
C LEU A 14 16.16 28.34 -21.95
N PHE A 15 15.72 27.95 -20.76
CA PHE A 15 16.48 28.18 -19.54
C PHE A 15 16.63 26.87 -18.77
N HIS A 16 17.81 26.64 -18.18
CA HIS A 16 18.13 25.38 -17.52
C HIS A 16 18.35 25.54 -16.01
N ILE A 17 17.91 24.56 -15.23
CA ILE A 17 18.14 24.46 -13.79
C ILE A 17 18.99 23.22 -13.54
N TYR A 18 20.18 23.41 -12.96
CA TYR A 18 21.16 22.37 -12.69
C TYR A 18 21.49 22.29 -11.20
N LEU A 19 22.06 21.16 -10.77
CA LEU A 19 22.73 21.09 -9.47
C LEU A 19 24.01 21.91 -9.49
N THR A 20 24.42 22.42 -8.33
CA THR A 20 25.71 23.07 -8.16
C THR A 20 26.88 22.16 -8.58
N SER A 21 26.79 20.86 -8.31
CA SER A 21 27.81 19.86 -8.63
C SER A 21 27.93 19.50 -10.13
N GLU A 22 26.95 19.83 -10.96
CA GLU A 22 27.00 19.48 -12.39
C GLU A 22 28.08 20.28 -13.12
N THR A 23 28.90 19.59 -13.91
CA THR A 23 30.05 20.19 -14.63
C THR A 23 29.69 20.65 -16.03
N GLU A 24 28.69 20.02 -16.66
CA GLU A 24 28.23 20.34 -18.01
C GLU A 24 26.91 21.13 -17.95
N LYS A 25 27.03 22.47 -17.93
CA LYS A 25 25.89 23.39 -17.85
C LYS A 25 25.71 24.16 -19.16
N LYS A 26 24.46 24.30 -19.61
CA LYS A 26 24.09 25.09 -20.79
C LYS A 26 23.54 26.45 -20.35
N GLU A 27 24.14 27.52 -20.86
CA GLU A 27 23.63 28.88 -20.65
C GLU A 27 22.38 29.15 -21.51
N PRO A 28 21.39 29.91 -21.01
CA PRO A 28 21.32 30.48 -19.66
C PRO A 28 20.87 29.46 -18.59
N TYR A 29 21.46 29.51 -17.38
CA TYR A 29 21.09 28.60 -16.28
C TYR A 29 20.95 29.23 -14.88
N LEU A 30 20.36 28.43 -13.98
CA LEU A 30 20.26 28.63 -12.52
C LEU A 30 20.79 27.39 -11.81
N GLU A 31 21.45 27.58 -10.67
CA GLU A 31 21.94 26.47 -9.84
C GLU A 31 21.07 26.30 -8.60
N VAL A 32 20.82 25.03 -8.27
CA VAL A 32 20.19 24.57 -7.05
C VAL A 32 21.23 23.78 -6.25
N ASP A 33 21.28 24.02 -4.94
CA ASP A 33 22.24 23.40 -4.05
C ASP A 33 21.92 21.90 -3.86
N ASP A 34 22.94 21.05 -4.03
CA ASP A 34 22.86 19.59 -3.93
C ASP A 34 22.34 19.10 -2.57
N SER A 35 22.54 19.87 -1.49
CA SER A 35 22.14 19.49 -0.13
C SER A 35 20.66 19.74 0.17
N THR A 36 19.93 20.37 -0.74
CA THR A 36 18.51 20.73 -0.56
C THR A 36 17.61 19.61 -1.07
N ASN A 37 16.34 19.59 -0.67
CA ASN A 37 15.36 18.66 -1.23
C ASN A 37 15.17 18.85 -2.74
N SER A 38 15.29 20.10 -3.22
CA SER A 38 15.31 20.42 -4.65
C SER A 38 16.51 19.79 -5.35
N GLY A 39 17.68 19.83 -4.72
CA GLY A 39 18.88 19.16 -5.20
C GLY A 39 18.70 17.63 -5.22
N ALA A 40 18.16 17.06 -4.15
CA ALA A 40 17.91 15.63 -4.04
C ALA A 40 16.98 15.12 -5.16
N ILE A 41 15.87 15.80 -5.46
CA ILE A 41 15.00 15.37 -6.55
C ILE A 41 15.66 15.53 -7.93
N ILE A 42 16.33 16.66 -8.21
CA ILE A 42 17.00 16.89 -9.50
C ILE A 42 18.09 15.82 -9.72
N SER A 43 18.82 15.43 -8.67
CA SER A 43 19.87 14.41 -8.74
C SER A 43 19.37 13.03 -9.18
N LYS A 44 18.08 12.75 -8.93
CA LYS A 44 17.41 11.49 -9.29
C LYS A 44 16.80 11.53 -10.69
N LEU A 45 16.69 12.70 -11.33
CA LEU A 45 16.20 12.81 -12.70
C LEU A 45 17.25 12.28 -13.71
N PRO A 46 16.83 11.65 -14.82
CA PRO A 46 17.76 11.14 -15.84
C PRO A 46 18.69 12.20 -16.43
N SER A 47 18.18 13.42 -16.63
CA SER A 47 18.94 14.55 -17.17
C SER A 47 19.75 15.28 -16.10
N LYS A 48 19.50 15.03 -14.82
CA LYS A 48 20.01 15.82 -13.67
C LYS A 48 19.82 17.34 -13.84
N SER A 49 18.78 17.71 -14.59
CA SER A 49 18.47 19.09 -14.92
C SER A 49 16.99 19.22 -15.25
N ILE A 50 16.46 20.43 -15.09
CA ILE A 50 15.11 20.81 -15.52
C ILE A 50 15.21 21.96 -16.52
N THR A 51 14.42 21.92 -17.60
CA THR A 51 14.37 22.96 -18.64
C THR A 51 13.03 23.69 -18.60
N THR A 52 13.05 25.02 -18.60
CA THR A 52 11.87 25.90 -18.53
C THR A 52 11.74 26.80 -19.75
N LYS A 53 10.51 27.27 -20.01
CA LYS A 53 10.20 28.28 -21.02
C LYS A 53 10.59 29.65 -20.46
N GLY A 54 11.82 30.08 -20.74
CA GLY A 54 12.38 31.31 -20.19
C GLY A 54 12.87 31.18 -18.76
N LYS A 55 13.53 32.25 -18.29
CA LYS A 55 14.10 32.34 -16.95
C LYS A 55 12.99 32.32 -15.88
N PRO A 56 13.06 31.42 -14.88
CA PRO A 56 12.06 31.41 -13.82
C PRO A 56 12.04 32.70 -13.01
N GLU A 57 10.84 33.26 -12.84
CA GLU A 57 10.63 34.43 -12.00
C GLU A 57 10.44 34.01 -10.53
N PRO A 58 11.02 34.75 -9.56
CA PRO A 58 10.86 34.45 -8.15
C PRO A 58 9.40 34.33 -7.71
N ASN A 59 9.07 33.27 -7.00
CA ASN A 59 7.74 32.99 -6.43
C ASN A 59 6.60 33.00 -7.46
N THR A 60 6.92 32.79 -8.74
CA THR A 60 5.95 32.71 -9.84
C THR A 60 6.10 31.38 -10.57
N ALA A 61 4.97 30.77 -10.92
CA ALA A 61 4.95 29.53 -11.68
C ALA A 61 5.53 29.76 -13.08
N THR A 62 6.58 29.00 -13.41
CA THR A 62 7.27 29.02 -14.70
C THR A 62 7.03 27.69 -15.40
N GLU A 63 6.54 27.73 -16.64
CA GLU A 63 6.23 26.53 -17.41
C GLU A 63 7.51 25.76 -17.80
N LEU A 64 7.47 24.44 -17.67
CA LEU A 64 8.52 23.55 -18.15
C LEU A 64 8.47 23.47 -19.68
N ASP A 65 9.64 23.35 -20.30
CA ASP A 65 9.72 23.22 -21.75
C ASP A 65 9.46 21.78 -22.23
N ASP A 66 8.90 21.64 -23.44
CA ASP A 66 8.60 20.35 -24.06
C ASP A 66 9.85 19.52 -24.39
N SER A 67 11.03 20.16 -24.45
CA SER A 67 12.30 19.46 -24.64
C SER A 67 12.80 18.76 -23.38
N ASP A 68 12.28 19.14 -22.20
CA ASP A 68 12.65 18.56 -20.90
C ASP A 68 12.32 17.06 -20.82
N GLN A 69 13.23 16.26 -20.27
CA GLN A 69 13.06 14.81 -20.22
C GLN A 69 11.94 14.39 -19.27
N SER A 70 11.73 15.13 -18.16
CA SER A 70 10.63 14.86 -17.24
C SER A 70 9.28 15.21 -17.88
N VAL A 71 9.21 16.29 -18.65
CA VAL A 71 7.99 16.67 -19.40
C VAL A 71 7.67 15.64 -20.47
N LYS A 72 8.65 15.25 -21.30
CA LYS A 72 8.48 14.18 -22.29
C LYS A 72 7.98 12.88 -21.66
N TRP A 73 8.49 12.57 -20.47
CA TRP A 73 8.05 11.40 -19.73
C TRP A 73 6.61 11.55 -19.24
N LEU A 74 6.25 12.68 -18.61
CA LEU A 74 4.91 12.97 -18.12
C LEU A 74 3.86 13.02 -19.23
N LYS A 75 4.23 13.38 -20.46
CA LYS A 75 3.33 13.29 -21.63
C LYS A 75 2.86 11.87 -21.96
N ASN A 76 3.52 10.83 -21.43
CA ASN A 76 3.00 9.45 -21.52
C ASN A 76 1.80 9.18 -20.61
N ILE A 77 1.62 10.02 -19.57
CA ILE A 77 0.41 10.07 -18.73
C ILE A 77 -0.68 10.86 -19.44
N ASP A 78 -0.34 12.05 -19.93
CA ASP A 78 -1.25 12.99 -20.58
C ASP A 78 -0.50 13.86 -21.58
N ASP A 79 -0.74 13.64 -22.87
CA ASP A 79 -0.03 14.32 -23.95
C ASP A 79 -0.34 15.84 -24.00
N ALA A 80 -1.52 16.23 -23.54
CA ALA A 80 -1.95 17.63 -23.48
C ALA A 80 -1.68 18.28 -22.11
N GLY A 81 -0.94 17.59 -21.24
CA GLY A 81 -0.60 18.08 -19.92
C GLY A 81 0.30 19.30 -19.94
N LYS A 82 0.16 20.16 -18.92
CA LYS A 82 1.03 21.32 -18.68
C LYS A 82 1.75 21.16 -17.36
N PHE A 83 3.03 21.53 -17.34
CA PHE A 83 3.88 21.32 -16.18
C PHE A 83 4.60 22.61 -15.84
N SER A 84 4.66 22.94 -14.56
CA SER A 84 5.34 24.16 -14.11
C SER A 84 5.98 23.95 -12.75
N LEU A 85 6.92 24.82 -12.43
CA LEU A 85 7.56 24.89 -11.11
C LEU A 85 7.60 26.34 -10.62
N THR A 86 7.74 26.51 -9.32
CA THR A 86 7.98 27.81 -8.69
C THR A 86 9.30 27.77 -7.94
N ILE A 87 10.14 28.79 -8.13
CA ILE A 87 11.42 28.91 -7.43
C ILE A 87 11.39 30.00 -6.36
N LYS A 88 12.12 29.76 -5.27
CA LYS A 88 12.53 30.79 -4.31
C LYS A 88 14.02 31.05 -4.54
N PRO A 89 14.41 32.23 -5.06
CA PRO A 89 15.82 32.55 -5.24
C PRO A 89 16.51 32.68 -3.88
N GLY A 90 17.73 32.18 -3.77
CA GLY A 90 18.57 32.42 -2.60
C GLY A 90 18.91 33.90 -2.47
N LYS A 91 18.98 34.41 -1.23
CA LYS A 91 19.47 35.78 -0.99
C LYS A 91 20.94 35.87 -1.44
N LYS A 92 21.22 36.63 -2.50
CA LYS A 92 22.60 37.01 -2.84
C LYS A 92 23.13 37.95 -1.75
N ARG A 93 24.32 37.66 -1.21
CA ARG A 93 25.05 38.60 -0.34
C ARG A 93 25.21 39.93 -1.08
N GLU A 94 24.75 41.03 -0.48
CA GLU A 94 25.13 42.35 -0.96
C GLU A 94 26.63 42.56 -0.66
N HIS A 95 27.32 43.24 -1.58
CA HIS A 95 28.77 43.42 -1.50
C HIS A 95 29.10 44.34 -0.30
N GLY A 96 29.38 43.75 0.87
CA GLY A 96 29.73 44.49 2.08
C GLY A 96 29.19 43.95 3.41
N GLU A 97 28.31 42.93 3.41
CA GLU A 97 27.79 42.34 4.65
C GLU A 97 28.82 41.39 5.31
N THR A 98 29.27 41.74 6.51
CA THR A 98 30.12 40.91 7.36
C THR A 98 29.33 39.77 8.03
N GLU A 99 29.98 38.64 8.26
CA GLU A 99 29.41 37.34 8.69
C GLU A 99 28.72 37.30 10.07
N GLU A 100 28.45 38.44 10.70
CA GLU A 100 27.97 38.50 12.10
C GLU A 100 26.44 38.36 12.26
N GLY A 101 25.69 38.19 11.18
CA GLY A 101 24.26 37.87 11.22
C GLY A 101 24.01 36.38 11.05
N GLY A 102 23.70 35.67 12.15
CA GLY A 102 23.25 34.28 12.16
C GLY A 102 21.87 34.09 11.52
N GLY A 103 21.72 34.43 10.25
CA GLY A 103 20.59 34.00 9.43
C GLY A 103 20.78 32.54 9.02
N ASP A 104 19.69 31.77 9.01
CA ASP A 104 19.69 30.36 8.61
C ASP A 104 20.43 30.18 7.29
N GLU A 105 21.37 29.23 7.24
CA GLU A 105 22.14 28.93 6.02
C GLU A 105 21.22 28.56 4.83
N ASP A 106 20.01 28.10 5.14
CA ASP A 106 18.97 27.73 4.18
C ASP A 106 18.36 28.95 3.44
N GLU A 107 18.39 30.17 3.99
CA GLU A 107 17.86 31.36 3.30
C GLU A 107 18.73 31.83 2.11
N LYS A 108 19.93 31.27 1.98
CA LYS A 108 20.91 31.66 0.95
C LYS A 108 20.85 30.77 -0.29
N LYS A 109 20.10 29.67 -0.24
CA LYS A 109 20.05 28.67 -1.32
C LYS A 109 18.85 28.94 -2.24
N THR A 110 19.07 28.76 -3.54
CA THR A 110 17.98 28.78 -4.50
C THR A 110 17.30 27.42 -4.49
N GLU A 111 15.99 27.40 -4.31
CA GLU A 111 15.21 26.17 -4.20
C GLU A 111 13.99 26.23 -5.11
N ILE A 112 13.59 25.05 -5.59
CA ILE A 112 12.24 24.83 -6.07
C ILE A 112 11.38 24.68 -4.81
N ILE A 113 10.27 25.41 -4.74
CA ILE A 113 9.35 25.34 -3.60
C ILE A 113 8.04 24.65 -3.94
N GLN A 114 7.71 24.54 -5.23
CA GLN A 114 6.44 23.96 -5.68
C GLN A 114 6.54 23.44 -7.11
N PHE A 115 5.84 22.35 -7.38
CA PHE A 115 5.51 21.83 -8.70
C PHE A 115 4.00 21.88 -8.90
N ASP A 116 3.56 22.33 -10.07
CA ASP A 116 2.15 22.35 -10.46
C ASP A 116 1.95 21.72 -11.83
N PHE A 117 1.13 20.67 -11.88
CA PHE A 117 0.86 19.89 -13.09
C PHE A 117 -0.63 19.87 -13.42
N GLU A 118 -0.98 20.21 -14.65
CA GLU A 118 -2.34 20.14 -15.19
C GLU A 118 -2.43 18.96 -16.15
N PHE A 119 -3.29 17.99 -15.85
CA PHE A 119 -3.76 16.98 -16.78
C PHE A 119 -5.12 17.39 -17.35
N ARG A 120 -5.39 17.00 -18.59
CA ARG A 120 -6.62 17.23 -19.37
C ARG A 120 -7.40 15.95 -19.66
N GLU A 121 -6.80 14.78 -19.42
CA GLU A 121 -7.46 13.48 -19.53
C GLU A 121 -7.49 12.72 -18.18
N PRO A 122 -8.59 12.02 -17.85
CA PRO A 122 -9.87 11.95 -18.60
C PRO A 122 -10.74 13.20 -18.41
N SER A 123 -10.30 14.12 -17.55
CA SER A 123 -10.89 15.41 -17.22
C SER A 123 -9.75 16.39 -16.88
N THR A 124 -10.07 17.65 -16.61
CA THR A 124 -9.07 18.61 -16.16
C THR A 124 -8.76 18.43 -14.68
N PHE A 125 -7.51 18.07 -14.35
CA PHE A 125 -7.01 17.88 -12.98
C PHE A 125 -5.73 18.69 -12.79
N LYS A 126 -5.70 19.58 -11.80
CA LYS A 126 -4.50 20.31 -11.40
C LYS A 126 -3.95 19.74 -10.11
N PHE A 127 -2.75 19.22 -10.17
CA PHE A 127 -1.99 18.72 -9.05
C PHE A 127 -0.97 19.75 -8.60
N SER A 128 -0.74 19.83 -7.30
CA SER A 128 0.23 20.73 -6.71
C SER A 128 0.96 20.07 -5.55
N SER A 129 2.25 20.37 -5.41
CA SER A 129 3.03 19.99 -4.24
C SER A 129 3.01 21.02 -3.11
N GLU A 130 2.15 22.04 -3.20
CA GLU A 130 1.91 23.00 -2.12
C GLU A 130 1.53 22.27 -0.81
N SER A 131 2.16 22.64 0.30
CA SER A 131 1.97 22.01 1.62
C SER A 131 0.50 21.91 2.05
N SER A 132 -0.32 22.93 1.74
CA SER A 132 -1.76 22.94 2.03
C SER A 132 -2.53 21.87 1.24
N VAL A 133 -2.15 21.66 -0.03
CA VAL A 133 -2.73 20.68 -0.94
C VAL A 133 -2.29 19.27 -0.57
N LEU A 134 -1.02 19.09 -0.22
CA LEU A 134 -0.49 17.82 0.30
C LEU A 134 -1.19 17.41 1.60
N LYS A 135 -1.40 18.35 2.53
CA LYS A 135 -2.14 18.08 3.76
C LYS A 135 -3.58 17.64 3.48
N LYS A 136 -4.26 18.24 2.49
CA LYS A 136 -5.59 17.78 2.07
C LYS A 136 -5.56 16.35 1.54
N ALA A 137 -4.59 16.02 0.69
CA ALA A 137 -4.48 14.69 0.07
C ALA A 137 -4.03 13.60 1.05
N PHE A 138 -3.00 13.85 1.87
CA PHE A 138 -2.32 12.84 2.68
C PHE A 138 -2.58 12.94 4.18
N GLY A 139 -3.33 13.94 4.64
CA GLY A 139 -3.63 14.14 6.05
C GLY A 139 -2.37 14.39 6.88
N ASP A 140 -2.27 13.76 8.05
CA ASP A 140 -1.15 13.95 8.97
C ASP A 140 0.19 13.43 8.42
N ALA A 141 0.16 12.47 7.50
CA ALA A 141 1.38 11.96 6.85
C ALA A 141 2.05 12.99 5.93
N ALA A 142 1.34 14.06 5.55
CA ALA A 142 1.92 15.16 4.79
C ALA A 142 3.07 15.87 5.54
N LYS A 143 3.15 15.74 6.87
CA LYS A 143 4.25 16.31 7.68
C LYS A 143 5.63 15.74 7.32
N ASP A 144 5.64 14.52 6.79
CA ASP A 144 6.87 13.82 6.41
C ASP A 144 7.31 14.20 4.98
N ILE A 145 6.44 14.87 4.22
CA ILE A 145 6.72 15.38 2.87
C ILE A 145 7.26 16.81 2.99
N GLN A 146 8.53 17.01 2.66
CA GLN A 146 9.17 18.32 2.75
C GLN A 146 9.02 19.11 1.45
N GLU A 147 9.13 20.44 1.48
CA GLU A 147 9.14 21.25 0.26
C GLU A 147 10.30 20.80 -0.67
N PRO A 148 10.09 20.70 -2.00
CA PRO A 148 8.91 21.08 -2.80
C PRO A 148 7.87 19.96 -2.99
N GLY A 149 7.60 19.16 -1.96
CA GLY A 149 6.77 17.95 -2.04
C GLY A 149 7.57 16.66 -2.13
N PHE A 150 8.79 16.63 -1.60
CA PHE A 150 9.72 15.51 -1.69
C PHE A 150 9.82 14.76 -0.35
N ASP A 151 9.71 13.44 -0.42
CA ASP A 151 10.09 12.51 0.64
C ASP A 151 10.75 11.30 -0.05
N ASP A 152 12.04 11.13 0.22
CA ASP A 152 12.94 10.29 -0.58
C ASP A 152 12.38 8.87 -0.77
N PRO A 153 12.25 8.35 -2.02
CA PRO A 153 12.74 8.90 -3.30
C PRO A 153 11.65 9.56 -4.17
N ARG A 154 10.56 10.06 -3.58
CA ARG A 154 9.34 10.40 -4.32
C ARG A 154 9.01 11.88 -4.25
N LEU A 155 8.53 12.40 -5.38
CA LEU A 155 7.76 13.64 -5.44
C LEU A 155 6.28 13.31 -5.29
N TYR A 156 5.61 14.08 -4.45
CA TYR A 156 4.19 13.97 -4.14
C TYR A 156 3.48 15.24 -4.60
N LEU A 157 2.34 15.07 -5.25
CA LEU A 157 1.43 16.17 -5.56
C LEU A 157 0.01 15.74 -5.20
N GLY A 158 -0.72 16.61 -4.51
CA GLY A 158 -2.14 16.42 -4.23
C GLY A 158 -3.00 17.12 -5.27
N LEU A 159 -4.26 16.71 -5.41
CA LEU A 159 -5.22 17.41 -6.27
C LEU A 159 -5.59 18.77 -5.66
N LYS A 160 -5.25 19.85 -6.37
CA LYS A 160 -5.59 21.24 -6.03
C LYS A 160 -6.97 21.60 -6.55
N GLU A 161 -7.20 21.35 -7.84
CA GLU A 161 -8.45 21.67 -8.54
C GLU A 161 -8.79 20.57 -9.55
N SER A 162 -10.07 20.36 -9.81
CA SER A 162 -10.50 19.65 -11.01
C SER A 162 -11.75 20.29 -11.58
N ASP A 163 -12.04 20.01 -12.86
CA ASP A 163 -13.39 20.24 -13.35
C ASP A 163 -14.38 19.30 -12.65
N SER A 164 -15.66 19.65 -12.74
CA SER A 164 -16.75 18.90 -12.10
C SER A 164 -17.67 18.27 -13.16
N LYS A 165 -17.12 18.04 -14.36
CA LYS A 165 -17.86 17.51 -15.51
C LYS A 165 -18.07 16.01 -15.33
N GLU A 166 -19.30 15.55 -15.57
CA GLU A 166 -19.59 14.12 -15.65
C GLU A 166 -19.00 13.53 -16.93
N ILE A 167 -18.41 12.34 -16.80
CA ILE A 167 -17.85 11.57 -17.89
C ILE A 167 -18.33 10.12 -17.81
N PRO A 168 -18.34 9.37 -18.93
CA PRO A 168 -18.63 7.94 -18.88
C PRO A 168 -17.62 7.21 -17.99
N LEU A 169 -18.10 6.26 -17.18
CA LEU A 169 -17.25 5.37 -16.38
C LEU A 169 -16.19 4.70 -17.24
N ALA A 170 -16.57 4.29 -18.46
CA ALA A 170 -15.66 3.69 -19.42
C ALA A 170 -14.46 4.58 -19.75
N THR A 171 -14.65 5.90 -19.88
CA THR A 171 -13.56 6.85 -20.14
C THR A 171 -12.55 6.88 -19.00
N ALA A 172 -13.03 6.99 -17.75
CA ALA A 172 -12.17 6.96 -16.56
C ALA A 172 -11.46 5.60 -16.42
N TRP A 173 -12.16 4.51 -16.72
CA TRP A 173 -11.63 3.16 -16.67
C TRP A 173 -10.50 2.95 -17.68
N THR A 174 -10.72 3.28 -18.96
CA THR A 174 -9.72 3.09 -20.02
C THR A 174 -8.51 4.00 -19.86
N TYR A 175 -8.68 5.18 -19.23
CA TYR A 175 -7.56 6.07 -18.90
C TYR A 175 -6.46 5.37 -18.07
N THR A 176 -6.84 4.41 -17.22
CA THR A 176 -5.89 3.62 -16.42
C THR A 176 -5.00 2.69 -17.26
N GLY A 177 -5.32 2.48 -18.53
CA GLY A 177 -4.67 1.51 -19.42
C GLY A 177 -5.36 0.15 -19.45
N LEU A 178 -6.47 -0.02 -18.73
CA LEU A 178 -7.34 -1.20 -18.84
C LEU A 178 -8.15 -1.18 -20.14
N SER A 179 -8.44 -2.35 -20.69
CA SER A 179 -9.29 -2.48 -21.88
C SER A 179 -10.76 -2.20 -21.56
N GLU A 180 -11.51 -1.61 -22.49
CA GLU A 180 -12.97 -1.45 -22.33
C GLU A 180 -13.70 -2.81 -22.24
N GLY A 181 -13.09 -3.87 -22.80
CA GLY A 181 -13.59 -5.24 -22.69
C GLY A 181 -13.56 -5.79 -21.26
N SER A 182 -12.68 -5.25 -20.40
CA SER A 182 -12.60 -5.66 -18.98
C SER A 182 -13.63 -4.96 -18.10
N ILE A 183 -14.43 -4.04 -18.65
CA ILE A 183 -15.50 -3.38 -17.90
C ILE A 183 -16.69 -4.33 -17.83
N PRO A 184 -17.14 -4.70 -16.63
CA PRO A 184 -18.38 -5.46 -16.47
C PRO A 184 -19.53 -4.81 -17.22
N LYS A 185 -20.30 -5.59 -17.98
CA LYS A 185 -21.34 -5.07 -18.90
C LYS A 185 -22.31 -4.08 -18.23
N PHE A 186 -22.66 -4.34 -16.96
CA PHE A 186 -23.56 -3.48 -16.20
C PHE A 186 -22.95 -2.13 -15.80
N LEU A 187 -21.63 -2.00 -15.71
CA LEU A 187 -20.96 -0.73 -15.40
C LEU A 187 -20.79 0.17 -16.63
N LYS A 188 -20.88 -0.38 -17.85
CA LYS A 188 -20.57 0.37 -19.08
C LYS A 188 -21.44 1.61 -19.31
N GLY A 189 -22.69 1.58 -18.85
CA GLY A 189 -23.63 2.69 -19.00
C GLY A 189 -23.49 3.79 -17.95
N LEU A 190 -22.66 3.59 -16.93
CA LEU A 190 -22.59 4.48 -15.79
C LEU A 190 -21.82 5.76 -16.10
N GLN A 191 -22.22 6.83 -15.43
CA GLN A 191 -21.53 8.13 -15.43
C GLN A 191 -20.85 8.33 -14.09
N VAL A 192 -19.67 8.93 -14.13
CA VAL A 192 -18.88 9.26 -12.96
C VAL A 192 -18.45 10.73 -13.01
N LYS A 193 -18.18 11.30 -11.85
CA LYS A 193 -17.79 12.71 -11.71
C LYS A 193 -16.57 12.81 -10.80
N PRO A 194 -15.53 13.58 -11.16
CA PRO A 194 -14.40 13.82 -10.27
C PRO A 194 -14.84 14.24 -8.87
N ASP A 195 -14.36 13.55 -7.84
CA ASP A 195 -14.65 13.94 -6.45
C ASP A 195 -13.62 14.95 -5.94
N VAL A 196 -14.04 16.20 -5.81
CA VAL A 196 -13.25 17.33 -5.28
C VAL A 196 -13.42 17.55 -3.78
N LYS A 197 -14.40 16.88 -3.17
CA LYS A 197 -14.81 17.03 -1.77
C LYS A 197 -14.40 15.85 -0.90
N LEU A 198 -13.44 15.04 -1.37
CA LEU A 198 -12.82 14.01 -0.56
C LEU A 198 -12.40 14.57 0.80
N ALA A 199 -12.75 13.83 1.87
CA ALA A 199 -12.30 14.16 3.21
C ALA A 199 -10.76 14.16 3.26
N THR A 200 -10.19 14.94 4.19
CA THR A 200 -8.74 14.99 4.40
C THR A 200 -8.18 13.57 4.57
N GLY A 201 -7.13 13.23 3.81
CA GLY A 201 -6.52 11.90 3.80
C GLY A 201 -7.15 10.91 2.81
N HIS A 202 -8.28 11.26 2.16
CA HIS A 202 -8.81 10.57 1.00
C HIS A 202 -8.26 11.25 -0.26
N ARG A 203 -7.48 10.51 -1.06
CA ARG A 203 -6.45 11.10 -1.92
C ARG A 203 -6.74 11.03 -3.41
N ASN A 204 -6.95 12.17 -4.05
CA ASN A 204 -6.58 12.33 -5.45
C ASN A 204 -5.14 12.86 -5.47
N ALA A 205 -4.21 12.07 -6.00
CA ALA A 205 -2.79 12.35 -5.88
C ALA A 205 -1.97 11.77 -7.03
N LEU A 206 -0.78 12.32 -7.16
CA LEU A 206 0.24 11.95 -8.14
C LEU A 206 1.55 11.71 -7.40
N TRP A 207 2.25 10.64 -7.77
CA TRP A 207 3.57 10.30 -7.27
C TRP A 207 4.52 10.16 -8.44
N ILE A 208 5.72 10.71 -8.32
CA ILE A 208 6.83 10.49 -9.25
C ILE A 208 7.99 9.88 -8.47
N ASN A 209 8.43 8.70 -8.88
CA ASN A 209 9.60 8.03 -8.33
C ASN A 209 10.64 7.86 -9.45
N PRO A 210 11.63 8.77 -9.54
CA PRO A 210 12.61 8.71 -10.60
C PRO A 210 13.49 7.44 -10.55
N GLU A 211 13.82 6.96 -9.35
CA GLU A 211 14.67 5.78 -9.13
C GLU A 211 13.98 4.45 -9.48
N ALA A 212 12.66 4.39 -9.31
CA ALA A 212 11.86 3.21 -9.63
C ALA A 212 11.49 3.14 -11.13
N SER A 213 12.47 3.25 -12.02
CA SER A 213 12.27 3.28 -13.48
C SER A 213 11.35 4.44 -13.90
N LEU A 214 11.58 5.64 -13.39
CA LEU A 214 10.75 6.82 -13.67
C LEU A 214 9.26 6.57 -13.43
N ARG A 215 8.90 5.79 -12.42
CA ARG A 215 7.51 5.42 -12.19
C ARG A 215 6.68 6.65 -11.83
N VAL A 216 5.64 6.90 -12.60
CA VAL A 216 4.60 7.89 -12.29
C VAL A 216 3.32 7.15 -11.99
N THR A 217 2.72 7.44 -10.83
CA THR A 217 1.43 6.88 -10.43
C THR A 217 0.42 8.00 -10.26
N VAL A 218 -0.73 7.92 -10.91
CA VAL A 218 -1.88 8.82 -10.72
C VAL A 218 -3.00 8.01 -10.06
N ARG A 219 -3.56 8.51 -8.96
CA ARG A 219 -4.74 7.91 -8.32
C ARG A 219 -5.86 8.94 -8.25
N LEU A 220 -7.00 8.60 -8.84
CA LEU A 220 -8.17 9.45 -8.99
C LEU A 220 -9.42 8.76 -8.44
N VAL A 221 -10.33 9.52 -7.87
CA VAL A 221 -11.66 9.10 -7.42
C VAL A 221 -12.71 9.86 -8.18
N PHE A 222 -13.71 9.13 -8.65
CA PHE A 222 -14.88 9.67 -9.30
C PHE A 222 -16.12 9.17 -8.59
N GLY A 223 -16.95 10.07 -8.06
CA GLY A 223 -18.24 9.73 -7.50
C GLY A 223 -19.18 9.19 -8.57
N LEU A 224 -19.90 8.11 -8.25
CA LEU A 224 -20.89 7.54 -9.16
C LEU A 224 -22.17 8.39 -9.18
N ALA A 225 -22.69 8.70 -10.37
CA ALA A 225 -23.86 9.59 -10.49
C ALA A 225 -25.18 8.97 -10.00
N SER A 226 -25.32 7.63 -10.07
CA SER A 226 -26.49 6.91 -9.56
C SER A 226 -26.10 5.50 -9.08
N LEU A 227 -26.69 5.08 -7.95
CA LEU A 227 -26.54 3.74 -7.39
C LEU A 227 -27.55 2.73 -7.94
N ASP A 228 -28.56 3.16 -8.70
CA ASP A 228 -29.67 2.30 -9.13
C ASP A 228 -29.17 1.10 -9.95
N THR A 229 -28.16 1.33 -10.79
CA THR A 229 -27.55 0.25 -11.59
C THR A 229 -26.80 -0.75 -10.71
N LEU A 230 -26.10 -0.30 -9.67
CA LEU A 230 -25.43 -1.20 -8.72
C LEU A 230 -26.45 -2.00 -7.91
N ASN A 231 -27.53 -1.36 -7.44
CA ASN A 231 -28.61 -2.04 -6.73
C ASN A 231 -29.40 -3.00 -7.64
N SER A 232 -29.35 -2.82 -8.96
CA SER A 232 -29.94 -3.74 -9.95
C SER A 232 -29.13 -5.02 -10.21
N LEU A 233 -27.93 -5.17 -9.62
CA LEU A 233 -27.02 -6.32 -9.83
C LEU A 233 -27.56 -7.68 -9.35
N GLY A 234 -28.70 -7.70 -8.67
CA GLY A 234 -29.22 -8.91 -8.03
C GLY A 234 -28.49 -9.27 -6.73
N LEU A 235 -27.56 -8.43 -6.26
CA LEU A 235 -26.96 -8.54 -4.92
C LEU A 235 -28.00 -8.30 -3.81
N SER A 236 -29.12 -7.66 -4.13
CA SER A 236 -30.30 -7.60 -3.26
C SER A 236 -30.87 -8.98 -2.92
N ALA A 237 -30.73 -9.98 -3.82
CA ALA A 237 -31.07 -11.37 -3.50
C ALA A 237 -30.15 -11.97 -2.43
N LEU A 238 -28.95 -11.40 -2.26
CA LEU A 238 -28.00 -11.72 -1.19
C LEU A 238 -28.15 -10.78 0.02
N LYS A 239 -29.21 -9.96 0.03
CA LYS A 239 -29.54 -8.97 1.08
C LYS A 239 -28.45 -7.91 1.29
N ILE A 240 -27.82 -7.46 0.19
CA ILE A 240 -26.83 -6.38 0.19
C ILE A 240 -27.43 -5.17 -0.53
N ASN A 241 -27.42 -4.00 0.14
CA ASN A 241 -27.88 -2.73 -0.43
C ASN A 241 -26.75 -1.70 -0.42
N PHE A 242 -26.46 -1.06 -1.55
CA PHE A 242 -25.44 -0.02 -1.63
C PHE A 242 -25.97 1.33 -1.17
N THR A 243 -25.19 2.02 -0.34
CA THR A 243 -25.48 3.36 0.17
C THR A 243 -24.61 4.42 -0.49
N GLU A 244 -23.42 4.05 -0.96
CA GLU A 244 -22.48 4.91 -1.68
C GLU A 244 -21.59 4.07 -2.61
N ALA A 245 -21.08 4.69 -3.67
CA ALA A 245 -20.12 4.07 -4.55
C ALA A 245 -19.29 5.13 -5.30
N ASP A 246 -17.97 4.95 -5.30
CA ASP A 246 -17.03 5.78 -6.04
C ASP A 246 -16.08 4.91 -6.86
N LEU A 247 -15.78 5.31 -8.09
CA LEU A 247 -14.75 4.70 -8.91
C LEU A 247 -13.37 5.22 -8.51
N ILE A 248 -12.50 4.31 -8.06
CA ILE A 248 -11.08 4.58 -7.86
C ILE A 248 -10.33 4.07 -9.08
N CYS A 249 -9.59 4.96 -9.72
CA CYS A 249 -8.74 4.68 -10.87
C CYS A 249 -7.28 4.92 -10.50
N ARG A 250 -6.42 3.93 -10.74
CA ARG A 250 -4.97 4.10 -10.65
C ARG A 250 -4.34 3.86 -12.01
N LYS A 251 -3.57 4.83 -12.46
CA LYS A 251 -2.72 4.74 -13.65
C LYS A 251 -1.27 4.73 -13.22
N VAL A 252 -0.49 3.79 -13.74
CA VAL A 252 0.94 3.66 -13.49
C VAL A 252 1.66 3.64 -14.83
N VAL A 253 2.65 4.51 -14.99
CA VAL A 253 3.56 4.47 -16.15
C VAL A 253 4.99 4.38 -15.65
N SER A 254 5.72 3.40 -16.14
CA SER A 254 7.13 3.17 -15.80
C SER A 254 7.95 2.93 -17.05
N ALA A 255 9.24 3.26 -17.00
CA ALA A 255 10.19 3.00 -18.06
C ALA A 255 10.49 1.50 -18.17
N GLY A 256 10.32 0.96 -19.38
CA GLY A 256 10.79 -0.37 -19.77
C GLY A 256 11.84 -0.28 -20.86
N LYS A 257 12.49 -1.40 -21.19
CA LYS A 257 13.43 -1.51 -22.30
C LYS A 257 12.86 -2.44 -23.37
N SER A 258 12.80 -1.96 -24.62
CA SER A 258 12.44 -2.77 -25.79
C SER A 258 13.33 -2.38 -26.96
N GLY A 259 14.02 -3.34 -27.58
CA GLY A 259 14.92 -3.05 -28.71
C GLY A 259 16.09 -2.10 -28.40
N GLY A 260 16.45 -1.93 -27.12
CA GLY A 260 17.46 -0.97 -26.68
C GLY A 260 16.93 0.44 -26.39
N GLU A 261 15.66 0.72 -26.72
CA GLU A 261 15.00 1.99 -26.46
C GLU A 261 14.20 1.95 -25.14
N THR A 262 14.11 3.11 -24.49
CA THR A 262 13.23 3.31 -23.34
C THR A 262 11.81 3.48 -23.83
N VAL A 263 10.91 2.59 -23.42
CA VAL A 263 9.50 2.61 -23.80
C VAL A 263 8.60 2.75 -22.56
N PRO A 264 7.46 3.46 -22.66
CA PRO A 264 6.51 3.55 -21.56
C PRO A 264 5.74 2.23 -21.39
N VAL A 265 5.80 1.66 -20.19
CA VAL A 265 4.96 0.52 -19.79
C VAL A 265 3.79 1.07 -18.98
N LYS A 266 2.58 0.96 -19.53
CA LYS A 266 1.34 1.41 -18.90
C LYS A 266 0.68 0.25 -18.16
N GLN A 267 0.35 0.48 -16.90
CA GLN A 267 -0.38 -0.45 -16.04
C GLN A 267 -1.44 0.33 -15.28
N GLY A 268 -2.50 -0.34 -14.86
CA GLY A 268 -3.51 0.33 -14.05
C GLY A 268 -4.46 -0.64 -13.39
N ASN A 269 -5.23 -0.11 -12.46
CA ASN A 269 -6.35 -0.80 -11.86
C ASN A 269 -7.54 0.16 -11.71
N ALA A 270 -8.73 -0.40 -11.67
CA ALA A 270 -9.96 0.31 -11.39
C ALA A 270 -10.81 -0.55 -10.46
N ALA A 271 -11.36 0.07 -9.42
CA ALA A 271 -12.20 -0.60 -8.43
C ALA A 271 -13.27 0.37 -7.94
N LEU A 272 -14.39 -0.16 -7.43
CA LEU A 272 -15.40 0.68 -6.80
C LEU A 272 -15.16 0.70 -5.29
N SER A 273 -14.88 1.86 -4.71
CA SER A 273 -15.12 2.10 -3.29
C SER A 273 -16.62 2.02 -3.07
N ILE A 274 -17.07 1.30 -2.05
CA ILE A 274 -18.50 1.10 -1.77
C ILE A 274 -18.78 1.22 -0.29
N GLY A 275 -19.96 1.76 0.02
CA GLY A 275 -20.62 1.58 1.31
C GLY A 275 -21.90 0.80 1.09
N CYS A 276 -22.19 -0.14 1.99
CA CYS A 276 -23.31 -1.04 1.87
C CYS A 276 -23.83 -1.52 3.21
N LYS A 277 -25.07 -2.00 3.18
CA LYS A 277 -25.78 -2.59 4.31
C LYS A 277 -26.10 -4.04 4.02
N PHE A 278 -25.75 -4.91 4.96
CA PHE A 278 -26.11 -6.31 4.93
C PHE A 278 -27.30 -6.52 5.86
N SER A 279 -28.43 -6.96 5.30
CA SER A 279 -29.63 -7.24 6.09
C SER A 279 -29.66 -8.72 6.49
N SER A 280 -29.69 -9.00 7.80
CA SER A 280 -30.01 -10.33 8.35
C SER A 280 -31.33 -10.27 9.14
N PRO A 281 -31.96 -11.42 9.47
CA PRO A 281 -33.18 -11.43 10.28
C PRO A 281 -33.02 -10.79 11.67
N SER A 282 -31.80 -10.82 12.24
CA SER A 282 -31.53 -10.39 13.61
C SER A 282 -30.74 -9.08 13.73
N GLN A 283 -29.98 -8.69 12.70
CA GLN A 283 -29.08 -7.53 12.77
C GLN A 283 -28.78 -6.96 11.37
N GLU A 284 -28.54 -5.65 11.30
CA GLU A 284 -27.96 -5.00 10.13
C GLU A 284 -26.46 -4.78 10.35
N LEU A 285 -25.66 -5.06 9.32
CA LEU A 285 -24.23 -4.79 9.31
C LEU A 285 -23.95 -3.68 8.28
N ASP A 286 -23.55 -2.51 8.77
CA ASP A 286 -23.06 -1.40 7.96
C ASP A 286 -21.58 -1.62 7.65
N ALA A 287 -21.20 -1.55 6.37
CA ALA A 287 -19.84 -1.83 5.92
C ALA A 287 -19.40 -0.90 4.79
N GLU A 288 -18.11 -0.56 4.78
CA GLU A 288 -17.46 0.25 3.75
C GLU A 288 -16.21 -0.48 3.23
N GLY A 289 -15.84 -0.31 1.97
CA GLY A 289 -14.66 -0.97 1.44
C GLY A 289 -14.58 -0.90 -0.07
N VAL A 290 -14.12 -2.00 -0.69
CA VAL A 290 -13.91 -2.06 -2.14
C VAL A 290 -14.67 -3.21 -2.77
N MET A 291 -15.09 -3.00 -4.01
CA MET A 291 -15.56 -3.99 -4.95
C MET A 291 -14.65 -4.03 -6.18
N GLU A 292 -14.13 -5.21 -6.49
CA GLU A 292 -13.24 -5.49 -7.61
C GLU A 292 -13.89 -6.51 -8.54
N PHE A 293 -13.58 -6.41 -9.84
CA PHE A 293 -14.20 -7.22 -10.88
C PHE A 293 -13.17 -8.04 -11.64
N ALA A 294 -13.51 -9.29 -11.90
CA ALA A 294 -12.89 -10.12 -12.93
C ALA A 294 -13.98 -10.60 -13.90
N GLU A 295 -13.60 -11.38 -14.92
CA GLU A 295 -14.50 -11.82 -16.00
C GLU A 295 -15.81 -12.42 -15.47
N ASP A 296 -15.71 -13.34 -14.50
CA ASP A 296 -16.85 -14.08 -13.94
C ASP A 296 -16.95 -14.00 -12.41
N THR A 297 -16.27 -13.02 -11.79
CA THR A 297 -16.32 -12.86 -10.33
C THR A 297 -16.36 -11.42 -9.87
N ILE A 298 -17.08 -11.19 -8.77
CA ILE A 298 -17.01 -9.95 -7.99
C ILE A 298 -16.33 -10.27 -6.65
N SER A 299 -15.27 -9.54 -6.32
CA SER A 299 -14.61 -9.59 -5.02
C SER A 299 -15.00 -8.36 -4.21
N MET A 300 -15.27 -8.51 -2.92
CA MET A 300 -15.44 -7.39 -1.99
C MET A 300 -14.49 -7.54 -0.81
N THR A 301 -13.84 -6.46 -0.39
CA THR A 301 -13.12 -6.39 0.89
C THR A 301 -13.70 -5.24 1.69
N LEU A 302 -14.27 -5.56 2.85
CA LEU A 302 -15.15 -4.67 3.59
C LEU A 302 -14.69 -4.53 5.04
N LEU A 303 -14.70 -3.30 5.52
CA LEU A 303 -14.52 -2.88 6.90
C LEU A 303 -15.90 -2.55 7.47
N SER A 304 -16.04 -2.59 8.80
CA SER A 304 -17.30 -2.25 9.46
C SER A 304 -17.04 -1.42 10.70
N LYS A 305 -17.94 -0.46 10.93
CA LYS A 305 -18.02 0.38 12.13
C LYS A 305 -19.26 0.03 12.97
N SER A 306 -19.95 -1.07 12.65
CA SER A 306 -21.07 -1.56 13.45
C SER A 306 -20.59 -1.92 14.86
N GLU A 307 -21.50 -1.89 15.84
CA GLU A 307 -21.15 -2.19 17.24
C GLU A 307 -20.71 -3.64 17.43
N ASP A 308 -21.40 -4.59 16.79
CA ASP A 308 -21.02 -6.01 16.74
C ASP A 308 -20.92 -6.51 15.29
N PRO A 309 -19.81 -6.20 14.60
CA PRO A 309 -19.64 -6.54 13.19
C PRO A 309 -19.38 -8.03 12.97
N ILE A 310 -18.89 -8.75 14.00
CA ILE A 310 -18.62 -10.19 13.91
C ILE A 310 -19.93 -10.96 13.91
N ALA A 311 -20.82 -10.71 14.89
CA ALA A 311 -22.12 -11.37 14.95
C ALA A 311 -22.98 -11.03 13.73
N GLY A 312 -22.98 -9.75 13.31
CA GLY A 312 -23.70 -9.32 12.11
C GLY A 312 -23.25 -10.05 10.84
N ALA A 313 -21.94 -10.22 10.66
CA ALA A 313 -21.38 -10.91 9.50
C ALA A 313 -21.71 -12.41 9.48
N LEU A 314 -21.59 -13.09 10.63
CA LEU A 314 -21.90 -14.51 10.75
C LEU A 314 -23.40 -14.77 10.57
N SER A 315 -24.26 -13.95 11.18
CA SER A 315 -25.72 -14.04 11.03
C SER A 315 -26.17 -13.81 9.58
N TRP A 316 -25.55 -12.86 8.88
CA TRP A 316 -25.79 -12.68 7.46
C TRP A 316 -25.41 -13.93 6.65
N LEU A 317 -24.24 -14.53 6.94
CA LEU A 317 -23.79 -15.75 6.26
C LEU A 317 -24.73 -16.93 6.53
N GLU A 318 -25.14 -17.16 7.79
CA GLU A 318 -26.11 -18.19 8.16
C GLU A 318 -27.42 -18.03 7.39
N GLY A 319 -27.96 -16.80 7.37
CA GLY A 319 -29.18 -16.46 6.66
C GLY A 319 -29.08 -16.62 5.15
N LEU A 320 -27.88 -16.49 4.58
CA LEU A 320 -27.64 -16.71 3.16
C LEU A 320 -27.52 -18.20 2.82
N LEU A 321 -26.89 -18.99 3.70
CA LEU A 321 -26.70 -20.43 3.54
C LEU A 321 -27.96 -21.24 3.91
N GLY A 322 -28.95 -20.61 4.55
CA GLY A 322 -30.17 -21.28 5.02
C GLY A 322 -29.90 -22.23 6.18
N LEU A 323 -28.89 -21.93 6.99
CA LEU A 323 -28.55 -22.70 8.19
C LEU A 323 -29.58 -22.43 9.30
N GLU A 324 -29.76 -23.39 10.19
CA GLU A 324 -30.54 -23.15 11.41
C GLU A 324 -29.81 -22.16 12.33
N ASN A 325 -30.57 -21.43 13.17
CA ASN A 325 -30.01 -20.38 14.02
C ASN A 325 -28.79 -20.89 14.82
N ASN A 326 -27.65 -20.20 14.67
CA ASN A 326 -26.42 -20.42 15.45
C ASN A 326 -25.58 -21.66 15.07
N GLU A 327 -25.72 -22.22 13.86
CA GLU A 327 -24.79 -23.26 13.36
C GLU A 327 -23.34 -22.75 13.22
N LEU A 328 -23.12 -21.45 13.01
CA LEU A 328 -21.81 -20.80 13.02
C LEU A 328 -21.44 -20.22 14.39
N GLY A 329 -22.24 -20.48 15.43
CA GLY A 329 -21.99 -20.03 16.80
C GLY A 329 -20.63 -20.47 17.36
N PHE A 330 -20.10 -21.60 16.87
CA PHE A 330 -18.77 -22.08 17.27
C PHE A 330 -17.64 -21.09 16.95
N VAL A 331 -17.81 -20.23 15.94
CA VAL A 331 -16.83 -19.19 15.59
C VAL A 331 -16.82 -18.14 16.69
N THR A 332 -17.99 -17.65 17.08
CA THR A 332 -18.15 -16.70 18.19
C THR A 332 -17.67 -17.31 19.51
N ASP A 333 -18.04 -18.56 19.79
CA ASP A 333 -17.59 -19.27 20.99
C ASP A 333 -16.07 -19.40 21.06
N LEU A 334 -15.41 -19.65 19.92
CA LEU A 334 -13.95 -19.72 19.87
C LEU A 334 -13.30 -18.37 20.20
N LEU A 335 -13.83 -17.27 19.65
CA LEU A 335 -13.28 -15.93 19.84
C LEU A 335 -13.38 -15.45 21.30
N HIS A 336 -14.37 -15.95 22.05
CA HIS A 336 -14.58 -15.62 23.47
C HIS A 336 -13.93 -16.61 24.45
N LYS A 337 -13.22 -17.63 23.95
CA LYS A 337 -12.51 -18.58 24.81
C LYS A 337 -11.13 -18.08 25.19
N GLU A 338 -10.73 -18.39 26.43
CA GLU A 338 -9.35 -18.30 26.86
C GLU A 338 -8.45 -19.13 25.91
N PRO A 339 -7.29 -18.60 25.48
CA PRO A 339 -6.55 -17.46 26.04
C PRO A 339 -6.77 -16.14 25.28
N PHE A 340 -7.81 -16.01 24.47
CA PHE A 340 -8.03 -14.86 23.60
C PHE A 340 -8.72 -13.71 24.34
N GLN A 341 -8.22 -12.50 24.12
CA GLN A 341 -8.72 -11.25 24.68
C GLN A 341 -8.73 -10.16 23.62
N GLY A 342 -9.46 -9.07 23.86
CA GLY A 342 -9.39 -7.88 22.98
C GLY A 342 -9.75 -8.21 21.53
N VAL A 343 -10.84 -8.97 21.36
CA VAL A 343 -11.36 -9.36 20.04
C VAL A 343 -11.76 -8.11 19.26
N GLN A 344 -11.17 -7.93 18.09
CA GLN A 344 -11.30 -6.75 17.26
C GLN A 344 -11.58 -7.19 15.83
N PHE A 345 -12.71 -6.77 15.27
CA PHE A 345 -13.02 -7.01 13.87
C PHE A 345 -12.00 -6.32 12.96
N ARG A 346 -11.58 -7.01 11.90
CA ARG A 346 -10.67 -6.43 10.91
C ARG A 346 -11.35 -6.19 9.59
N ARG A 347 -11.88 -7.24 8.97
CA ARG A 347 -12.53 -7.14 7.67
C ARG A 347 -13.30 -8.40 7.32
N ILE A 348 -14.16 -8.26 6.33
CA ILE A 348 -14.79 -9.36 5.60
C ILE A 348 -14.29 -9.33 4.17
N LYS A 349 -13.99 -10.51 3.62
CA LYS A 349 -13.75 -10.72 2.19
C LYS A 349 -14.81 -11.62 1.61
N LEU A 350 -15.44 -11.16 0.54
CA LEU A 350 -16.48 -11.88 -0.17
C LEU A 350 -16.01 -12.12 -1.59
N LEU A 351 -16.25 -13.32 -2.11
CA LEU A 351 -16.10 -13.62 -3.52
C LEU A 351 -17.41 -14.15 -4.03
N PHE A 352 -17.94 -13.51 -5.07
CA PHE A 352 -19.16 -13.91 -5.75
C PHE A 352 -18.84 -14.43 -7.15
N ASP A 353 -19.55 -15.47 -7.55
CA ASP A 353 -19.59 -15.98 -8.93
C ASP A 353 -20.69 -15.24 -9.70
N THR A 354 -20.43 -14.82 -10.93
CA THR A 354 -21.36 -14.07 -11.78
C THR A 354 -21.72 -14.73 -13.11
N GLU A 355 -21.33 -15.98 -13.38
CA GLU A 355 -21.51 -16.61 -14.72
C GLU A 355 -22.99 -16.69 -15.15
N VAL A 356 -23.88 -17.08 -14.24
CA VAL A 356 -25.32 -17.29 -14.53
C VAL A 356 -26.21 -16.46 -13.61
N LYS A 357 -25.98 -16.54 -12.31
CA LYS A 357 -26.65 -15.76 -11.26
C LYS A 357 -25.63 -15.47 -10.18
N VAL A 358 -25.71 -14.28 -9.59
CA VAL A 358 -24.78 -13.90 -8.54
C VAL A 358 -24.96 -14.81 -7.32
N LYS A 359 -23.90 -15.52 -6.94
CA LYS A 359 -23.88 -16.44 -5.79
C LYS A 359 -22.61 -16.26 -4.98
N LEU A 360 -22.69 -16.43 -3.67
CA LEU A 360 -21.51 -16.43 -2.81
C LEU A 360 -20.66 -17.68 -3.08
N LYS A 361 -19.41 -17.46 -3.49
CA LYS A 361 -18.40 -18.51 -3.72
C LYS A 361 -17.52 -18.71 -2.49
N SER A 362 -17.10 -17.60 -1.87
CA SER A 362 -16.24 -17.60 -0.68
C SER A 362 -16.60 -16.46 0.26
N PHE A 363 -16.50 -16.73 1.57
CA PHE A 363 -16.56 -15.75 2.65
C PHE A 363 -15.32 -15.91 3.51
N LYS A 364 -14.73 -14.80 3.94
CA LYS A 364 -13.65 -14.80 4.93
C LYS A 364 -13.86 -13.65 5.92
N LEU A 365 -13.82 -13.96 7.21
CA LEU A 365 -13.88 -13.02 8.31
C LEU A 365 -12.51 -13.00 8.99
N ASP A 366 -11.89 -11.82 9.04
CA ASP A 366 -10.62 -11.57 9.70
C ASP A 366 -10.87 -10.82 11.02
N VAL A 367 -10.29 -11.34 12.11
CA VAL A 367 -10.41 -10.83 13.47
C VAL A 367 -9.03 -10.78 14.11
N GLN A 368 -8.70 -9.68 14.75
CA GLN A 368 -7.53 -9.57 15.60
C GLN A 368 -7.91 -9.99 17.01
N VAL A 369 -7.06 -10.79 17.64
CA VAL A 369 -7.14 -11.10 19.06
C VAL A 369 -5.79 -10.88 19.71
N SER A 370 -5.80 -10.64 21.01
CA SER A 370 -4.61 -10.49 21.84
C SER A 370 -4.52 -11.62 22.86
N SER A 371 -3.31 -11.97 23.26
CA SER A 371 -3.08 -12.95 24.34
C SER A 371 -1.80 -12.61 25.10
N SER A 372 -1.74 -13.01 26.37
CA SER A 372 -0.52 -12.92 27.20
C SER A 372 0.45 -14.08 26.95
N ILE A 373 0.08 -15.08 26.13
CA ILE A 373 0.96 -16.21 25.81
C ILE A 373 2.26 -15.70 25.18
N GLY A 374 3.39 -16.26 25.64
CA GLY A 374 4.72 -15.94 25.16
C GLY A 374 5.20 -14.53 25.52
N GLN A 375 4.53 -13.87 26.47
CA GLN A 375 4.95 -12.60 27.05
C GLN A 375 5.27 -12.77 28.54
N ASP A 376 6.12 -11.90 29.07
CA ASP A 376 6.47 -11.92 30.49
C ASP A 376 5.20 -11.73 31.34
N PRO A 377 4.88 -12.62 32.30
CA PRO A 377 3.71 -12.48 33.17
C PRO A 377 3.66 -11.18 33.98
N GLN A 378 4.79 -10.49 34.15
CA GLN A 378 4.89 -9.18 34.81
C GLN A 378 4.78 -8.00 33.84
N SER A 379 4.75 -8.26 32.53
CA SER A 379 4.59 -7.24 31.50
C SER A 379 3.12 -7.10 31.10
N ASP A 380 2.75 -5.88 30.72
CA ASP A 380 1.48 -5.54 30.07
C ASP A 380 1.46 -5.84 28.57
N LYS A 381 2.58 -6.30 28.00
CA LYS A 381 2.70 -6.65 26.59
C LYS A 381 1.80 -7.83 26.23
N LYS A 382 1.22 -7.78 25.03
CA LYS A 382 0.38 -8.82 24.48
C LYS A 382 0.90 -9.26 23.13
N SER A 383 0.88 -10.56 22.88
CA SER A 383 1.04 -11.14 21.55
C SER A 383 -0.26 -10.94 20.77
N LEU A 384 -0.17 -10.58 19.49
CA LEU A 384 -1.32 -10.42 18.62
C LEU A 384 -1.43 -11.58 17.64
N PHE A 385 -2.66 -11.99 17.35
CA PHE A 385 -2.96 -13.04 16.39
C PHE A 385 -4.07 -12.58 15.43
N LEU A 386 -3.91 -12.94 14.16
CA LEU A 386 -4.95 -12.83 13.15
C LEU A 386 -5.71 -14.16 13.08
N LEU A 387 -6.98 -14.12 13.43
CA LEU A 387 -7.91 -15.25 13.28
C LEU A 387 -8.76 -15.01 12.03
N SER A 388 -8.66 -15.92 11.08
CA SER A 388 -9.43 -15.95 9.85
C SER A 388 -10.39 -17.13 9.86
N TYR A 389 -11.70 -16.86 9.89
CA TYR A 389 -12.70 -17.87 9.52
C TYR A 389 -12.96 -17.78 8.00
N THR A 390 -12.96 -18.90 7.29
CA THR A 390 -13.17 -18.97 5.84
C THR A 390 -14.19 -20.04 5.49
N TYR A 391 -15.21 -19.65 4.74
CA TYR A 391 -16.16 -20.54 4.09
C TYR A 391 -15.92 -20.54 2.58
N ASN A 392 -15.94 -21.72 1.96
CA ASN A 392 -15.85 -21.89 0.52
C ASN A 392 -16.87 -22.93 0.05
N SER A 393 -17.73 -22.51 -0.88
CA SER A 393 -18.79 -23.33 -1.46
C SER A 393 -18.29 -24.65 -2.09
N SER A 394 -17.08 -24.68 -2.66
CA SER A 394 -16.52 -25.87 -3.31
C SER A 394 -15.86 -26.85 -2.36
N ALA A 395 -15.42 -26.39 -1.18
CA ALA A 395 -14.76 -27.25 -0.19
C ALA A 395 -15.78 -28.08 0.61
N GLY A 396 -17.03 -27.60 0.72
CA GLY A 396 -18.09 -28.18 1.54
C GLY A 396 -17.84 -28.02 3.05
N GLY A 397 -18.88 -28.27 3.85
CA GLY A 397 -18.83 -28.11 5.31
C GLY A 397 -19.03 -26.65 5.78
N LEU A 398 -18.88 -26.44 7.10
CA LEU A 398 -19.14 -25.16 7.76
C LEU A 398 -17.95 -24.19 7.73
N GLY A 399 -16.86 -24.51 7.03
CA GLY A 399 -15.68 -23.64 6.88
C GLY A 399 -14.44 -24.10 7.64
N THR A 400 -13.44 -23.23 7.65
CA THR A 400 -12.10 -23.44 8.22
C THR A 400 -11.72 -22.23 9.06
N ILE A 401 -11.13 -22.45 10.23
CA ILE A 401 -10.54 -21.41 11.07
C ILE A 401 -9.03 -21.51 10.97
N ARG A 402 -8.36 -20.39 10.74
CA ARG A 402 -6.90 -20.27 10.81
C ARG A 402 -6.55 -19.17 11.81
N GLY A 403 -5.70 -19.47 12.78
CA GLY A 403 -5.08 -18.48 13.65
C GLY A 403 -3.60 -18.35 13.30
N GLU A 404 -3.09 -17.14 13.23
CA GLU A 404 -1.70 -16.85 12.84
C GLU A 404 -1.12 -15.74 13.70
N LEU A 405 0.13 -15.88 14.14
CA LEU A 405 0.88 -14.83 14.83
C LEU A 405 0.98 -13.61 13.92
N TRP A 406 0.65 -12.43 14.45
CA TRP A 406 0.72 -11.20 13.67
C TRP A 406 2.17 -10.74 13.54
N GLU A 407 2.60 -10.48 12.31
CA GLU A 407 3.94 -9.97 12.00
C GLU A 407 3.83 -8.51 11.53
N ASP A 408 4.88 -7.73 11.79
CA ASP A 408 4.99 -6.34 11.31
C ASP A 408 5.06 -6.33 9.77
N SER A 409 4.28 -5.47 9.11
CA SER A 409 4.38 -5.32 7.65
C SER A 409 5.69 -4.67 7.21
N GLY A 410 6.38 -3.98 8.12
CA GLY A 410 7.56 -3.18 7.83
C GLY A 410 7.27 -1.92 7.02
N ILE A 411 5.99 -1.59 6.76
CA ILE A 411 5.60 -0.41 5.98
C ILE A 411 5.47 0.79 6.91
N THR A 412 6.46 1.67 6.89
CA THR A 412 6.36 2.99 7.53
C THR A 412 5.44 3.90 6.71
N ASN A 413 4.53 4.60 7.38
CA ASN A 413 3.60 5.57 6.76
C ASN A 413 2.86 5.03 5.52
N PRO A 414 2.00 4.00 5.68
CA PRO A 414 1.34 3.35 4.56
C PRO A 414 0.50 4.33 3.71
N THR A 415 0.02 5.43 4.30
CA THR A 415 -0.70 6.48 3.58
C THR A 415 0.15 7.26 2.56
N LEU A 416 1.48 7.23 2.60
CA LEU A 416 2.29 7.82 1.53
C LEU A 416 2.46 6.87 0.33
N ASN A 417 2.20 5.57 0.52
CA ASN A 417 2.36 4.59 -0.54
C ASN A 417 1.25 4.72 -1.60
N PRO A 418 1.59 4.90 -2.91
CA PRO A 418 0.60 5.00 -3.98
C PRO A 418 -0.31 3.78 -4.12
N THR A 419 0.09 2.61 -3.60
CA THR A 419 -0.73 1.40 -3.68
C THR A 419 -1.65 1.19 -2.50
N TYR A 420 -1.41 1.88 -1.38
CA TYR A 420 -2.19 1.70 -0.17
C TYR A 420 -3.60 2.26 -0.31
N GLU A 421 -4.55 1.49 0.23
CA GLU A 421 -5.93 1.86 0.41
C GLU A 421 -6.41 1.27 1.75
N THR A 422 -7.32 1.94 2.45
CA THR A 422 -7.67 1.58 3.84
C THR A 422 -8.20 0.14 3.99
N TRP A 423 -8.95 -0.39 3.02
CA TRP A 423 -9.42 -1.80 3.06
C TRP A 423 -8.31 -2.84 2.88
N THR A 424 -7.14 -2.43 2.41
CA THR A 424 -5.95 -3.30 2.33
C THR A 424 -5.16 -3.32 3.64
N ASP A 425 -5.48 -2.42 4.57
CA ASP A 425 -4.76 -2.24 5.82
C ASP A 425 -4.98 -3.41 6.79
N LEU A 426 -3.89 -4.12 7.05
CA LEU A 426 -3.77 -5.18 8.05
C LEU A 426 -2.71 -4.84 9.09
N GLU A 427 -2.49 -3.56 9.38
CA GLU A 427 -1.78 -3.16 10.59
C GLU A 427 -2.65 -3.39 11.81
N PRO A 428 -2.09 -3.85 12.94
CA PRO A 428 -2.83 -4.00 14.19
C PRO A 428 -3.62 -2.75 14.59
N PHE A 429 -4.76 -2.97 15.25
CA PHE A 429 -5.60 -1.91 15.80
C PHE A 429 -5.52 -1.90 17.34
N PRO A 430 -5.42 -0.72 17.99
CA PRO A 430 -5.25 0.61 17.39
C PRO A 430 -3.91 0.77 16.67
N ALA A 431 -3.83 1.71 15.74
CA ALA A 431 -2.60 1.99 14.99
C ALA A 431 -1.43 2.25 15.94
N GLY A 432 -0.24 1.73 15.61
CA GLY A 432 0.95 1.81 16.45
C GLY A 432 1.00 0.80 17.61
N THR A 433 0.10 -0.18 17.65
CA THR A 433 0.19 -1.27 18.63
C THR A 433 1.49 -2.03 18.45
N SER A 434 2.24 -2.21 19.54
CA SER A 434 3.49 -2.96 19.53
C SER A 434 3.25 -4.44 19.20
N LEU A 435 4.10 -4.98 18.33
CA LEU A 435 4.15 -6.39 17.97
C LEU A 435 5.39 -7.05 18.60
N PRO A 436 5.40 -7.30 19.92
CA PRO A 436 6.52 -7.99 20.53
C PRO A 436 6.61 -9.43 19.99
N PRO A 437 7.82 -9.96 19.76
CA PRO A 437 7.97 -11.35 19.37
C PRO A 437 7.43 -12.26 20.48
N LEU A 438 6.94 -13.43 20.07
CA LEU A 438 6.46 -14.45 20.98
C LEU A 438 7.67 -15.18 21.58
N GLN A 439 7.89 -15.07 22.90
CA GLN A 439 9.08 -15.59 23.56
C GLN A 439 8.86 -17.02 24.06
N ILE A 440 9.78 -17.93 23.71
CA ILE A 440 9.73 -19.35 24.10
C ILE A 440 9.73 -19.51 25.63
N LYS A 441 10.46 -18.63 26.32
CA LYS A 441 10.57 -18.59 27.79
C LYS A 441 9.22 -18.55 28.51
N TYR A 442 8.19 -17.96 27.89
CA TYR A 442 6.88 -17.72 28.49
C TYR A 442 5.73 -18.44 27.76
N LEU A 443 6.02 -19.47 26.96
CA LEU A 443 4.98 -20.19 26.21
C LEU A 443 4.13 -21.12 27.08
N ILE A 444 4.71 -21.69 28.14
CA ILE A 444 4.03 -22.67 28.99
C ILE A 444 3.31 -21.89 30.08
N PRO A 445 1.96 -21.91 30.13
CA PRO A 445 1.22 -21.18 31.15
C PRO A 445 1.66 -21.58 32.57
N GLY A 446 2.02 -20.58 33.38
CA GLY A 446 2.45 -20.79 34.76
C GLY A 446 3.89 -21.33 34.93
N GLN A 447 4.64 -21.51 33.84
CA GLN A 447 6.04 -21.93 33.89
C GLN A 447 6.92 -20.95 33.11
N THR A 448 8.07 -20.66 33.68
CA THR A 448 9.11 -19.85 33.05
C THR A 448 10.30 -20.75 32.76
N ILE A 449 10.77 -20.76 31.51
CA ILE A 449 11.99 -21.49 31.16
C ILE A 449 13.18 -20.58 31.48
N ASP A 450 13.85 -20.86 32.59
CA ASP A 450 15.06 -20.15 32.95
C ASP A 450 16.25 -20.61 32.09
N ASP A 451 17.21 -19.71 31.87
CA ASP A 451 18.49 -19.97 31.20
C ASP A 451 18.43 -20.60 29.79
N ILE A 452 17.71 -19.97 28.85
CA ILE A 452 17.85 -20.30 27.41
C ILE A 452 19.21 -19.81 26.91
N PRO A 453 20.11 -20.68 26.41
CA PRO A 453 21.40 -20.25 25.88
C PRO A 453 21.23 -19.28 24.71
N HIS A 454 22.03 -18.20 24.67
CA HIS A 454 21.95 -17.19 23.60
C HIS A 454 22.22 -17.74 22.17
N THR A 455 22.77 -18.96 22.07
CA THR A 455 23.03 -19.67 20.82
C THR A 455 21.85 -20.54 20.35
N VAL A 456 20.74 -20.55 21.10
CA VAL A 456 19.51 -21.31 20.82
C VAL A 456 18.36 -20.32 20.52
N PRO A 457 17.44 -20.66 19.60
CA PRO A 457 16.24 -19.87 19.37
C PRO A 457 15.46 -19.61 20.64
N ASP A 458 15.12 -18.34 20.90
CA ASP A 458 14.31 -17.90 22.03
C ASP A 458 13.04 -17.14 21.62
N THR A 459 12.91 -16.81 20.33
CA THR A 459 11.73 -16.16 19.75
C THR A 459 11.07 -17.04 18.70
N ILE A 460 9.74 -17.01 18.68
CA ILE A 460 8.90 -17.50 17.58
C ILE A 460 8.59 -16.31 16.68
N GLU A 461 9.04 -16.38 15.43
CA GLU A 461 8.77 -15.36 14.40
C GLU A 461 7.47 -15.66 13.66
N ARG A 462 7.14 -16.95 13.49
CA ARG A 462 5.93 -17.42 12.81
C ARG A 462 5.26 -18.49 13.64
N ALA A 463 3.94 -18.41 13.81
CA ALA A 463 3.13 -19.52 14.32
C ALA A 463 1.75 -19.49 13.67
N PHE A 464 1.24 -20.64 13.26
CA PHE A 464 -0.15 -20.74 12.81
C PHE A 464 -0.77 -22.10 13.17
N ILE A 465 -2.09 -22.10 13.27
CA ILE A 465 -2.92 -23.30 13.33
C ILE A 465 -4.08 -23.14 12.34
N THR A 466 -4.46 -24.21 11.68
CA THR A 466 -5.61 -24.29 10.77
C THR A 466 -6.46 -25.49 11.17
N LEU A 467 -7.76 -25.28 11.29
CA LEU A 467 -8.73 -26.26 11.77
C LEU A 467 -9.98 -26.23 10.88
N SER A 468 -10.40 -27.40 10.43
CA SER A 468 -11.69 -27.61 9.78
C SER A 468 -12.23 -28.99 10.15
N ALA A 469 -13.46 -29.30 9.72
CA ALA A 469 -14.01 -30.65 9.86
C ALA A 469 -13.19 -31.72 9.09
N LYS A 470 -12.32 -31.30 8.16
CA LYS A 470 -11.56 -32.20 7.26
C LYS A 470 -10.06 -32.18 7.50
N GLU A 471 -9.52 -31.14 8.13
CA GLU A 471 -8.08 -30.94 8.26
C GLU A 471 -7.70 -30.27 9.57
N VAL A 472 -6.55 -30.69 10.12
CA VAL A 472 -5.76 -29.90 11.06
C VAL A 472 -4.39 -29.63 10.45
N GLY A 473 -3.91 -28.41 10.59
CA GLY A 473 -2.56 -28.02 10.23
C GLY A 473 -1.98 -27.07 11.25
N PHE A 474 -0.67 -27.11 11.44
CA PHE A 474 0.04 -26.16 12.28
C PHE A 474 1.46 -25.97 11.78
N GLY A 475 2.03 -24.82 12.08
CA GLY A 475 3.42 -24.57 11.78
C GLY A 475 4.00 -23.49 12.66
N ALA A 476 5.31 -23.54 12.81
CA ALA A 476 6.06 -22.58 13.60
C ALA A 476 7.43 -22.31 12.97
N THR A 477 8.02 -21.17 13.31
CA THR A 477 9.40 -20.86 13.00
C THR A 477 10.02 -20.16 14.21
N VAL A 478 11.08 -20.77 14.72
CA VAL A 478 11.90 -20.20 15.79
C VAL A 478 13.25 -19.81 15.23
N LYS A 479 13.76 -18.67 15.66
CA LYS A 479 15.05 -18.14 15.22
C LYS A 479 15.89 -17.74 16.42
N ALA A 480 17.19 -18.03 16.36
CA ALA A 480 18.14 -17.51 17.33
C ALA A 480 18.42 -16.03 17.10
N LYS A 481 18.75 -15.36 18.20
CA LYS A 481 19.38 -14.06 18.14
C LYS A 481 20.68 -14.14 17.36
N GLU A 482 21.01 -13.06 16.68
CA GLU A 482 22.29 -12.95 16.00
C GLU A 482 23.44 -13.07 17.02
N VAL A 483 24.42 -13.91 16.70
CA VAL A 483 25.55 -14.19 17.59
C VAL A 483 26.75 -13.34 17.13
N SER A 484 27.22 -12.46 18.00
CA SER A 484 28.38 -11.62 17.70
C SER A 484 29.68 -12.44 17.63
N PRO A 485 30.62 -12.09 16.74
CA PRO A 485 31.95 -12.71 16.70
C PRO A 485 32.69 -12.63 18.04
N GLY A 486 33.14 -13.78 18.55
CA GLY A 486 33.92 -13.89 19.77
C GLY A 486 35.43 -14.07 19.53
N ALA A 487 36.17 -14.40 20.59
CA ALA A 487 37.59 -14.78 20.50
C ALA A 487 37.81 -16.17 19.88
N ALA A 488 36.77 -17.01 19.89
CA ALA A 488 36.74 -18.34 19.28
C ALA A 488 35.47 -18.48 18.41
N PRO A 489 35.43 -19.46 17.47
CA PRO A 489 34.25 -19.68 16.65
C PRO A 489 33.01 -19.94 17.51
N GLN A 490 31.89 -19.29 17.20
CA GLN A 490 30.65 -19.38 18.00
C GLN A 490 29.61 -20.23 17.25
N PRO A 491 29.37 -21.49 17.67
CA PRO A 491 28.31 -22.30 17.10
C PRO A 491 26.93 -21.79 17.55
N TYR A 492 25.95 -21.82 16.65
CA TYR A 492 24.59 -21.40 16.95
C TYR A 492 23.56 -22.21 16.16
N LEU A 493 22.40 -22.39 16.77
CA LEU A 493 21.22 -22.97 16.15
C LEU A 493 20.40 -21.83 15.53
N GLY A 494 20.66 -21.52 14.27
CA GLY A 494 20.11 -20.35 13.59
C GLY A 494 18.59 -20.34 13.49
N GLN A 495 18.00 -21.39 12.90
CA GLN A 495 16.56 -21.41 12.64
C GLN A 495 16.02 -22.84 12.63
N ILE A 496 14.85 -23.04 13.23
CA ILE A 496 14.05 -24.24 13.06
C ILE A 496 12.67 -23.84 12.54
N LYS A 497 12.24 -24.45 11.44
CA LYS A 497 10.91 -24.28 10.88
C LYS A 497 10.23 -25.64 10.81
N LEU A 498 8.99 -25.71 11.28
CA LEU A 498 8.15 -26.90 11.24
C LEU A 498 6.82 -26.55 10.63
N ASP A 499 6.33 -27.37 9.70
CA ASP A 499 4.97 -27.36 9.17
C ASP A 499 4.43 -28.80 9.19
N ALA A 500 3.22 -29.00 9.71
CA ALA A 500 2.58 -30.31 9.75
C ALA A 500 1.09 -30.18 9.45
N SER A 501 0.53 -31.16 8.73
CA SER A 501 -0.91 -31.24 8.53
C SER A 501 -1.42 -32.67 8.38
N PHE A 502 -2.68 -32.85 8.74
CA PHE A 502 -3.40 -34.11 8.62
C PHE A 502 -4.81 -33.86 8.06
N GLN A 503 -5.17 -34.58 7.01
CA GLN A 503 -6.50 -34.57 6.42
C GLN A 503 -7.23 -35.88 6.78
N TRP A 504 -8.31 -35.79 7.56
CA TRP A 504 -9.00 -36.97 8.10
C TRP A 504 -9.69 -37.80 7.01
N ASP A 505 -10.25 -37.13 5.99
CA ASP A 505 -11.03 -37.75 4.92
C ASP A 505 -10.17 -38.60 3.97
N ARG A 506 -8.92 -38.17 3.74
CA ARG A 506 -7.94 -38.89 2.90
C ARG A 506 -6.94 -39.72 3.71
N SER A 507 -6.87 -39.50 5.02
CA SER A 507 -5.79 -40.01 5.86
C SER A 507 -4.41 -39.58 5.35
N ASP A 508 -4.34 -38.39 4.76
CA ASP A 508 -3.11 -37.81 4.23
C ASP A 508 -2.40 -37.05 5.35
N PHE A 509 -1.10 -37.30 5.52
CA PHE A 509 -0.27 -36.64 6.51
C PHE A 509 0.95 -36.01 5.85
N LYS A 510 1.25 -34.76 6.20
CA LYS A 510 2.43 -34.03 5.75
C LYS A 510 3.19 -33.49 6.96
N PHE A 511 4.50 -33.59 6.91
CA PHE A 511 5.40 -33.05 7.91
C PHE A 511 6.68 -32.57 7.24
N ASP A 512 6.99 -31.30 7.43
CA ASP A 512 8.18 -30.64 6.91
C ASP A 512 8.93 -29.98 8.06
N LEU A 513 10.18 -30.40 8.27
CA LEU A 513 11.10 -29.81 9.24
C LEU A 513 12.30 -29.26 8.48
N TYR A 514 12.63 -27.99 8.72
CA TYR A 514 13.81 -27.32 8.22
C TYR A 514 14.66 -26.86 9.40
N VAL A 515 15.97 -27.09 9.31
CA VAL A 515 16.95 -26.71 10.33
C VAL A 515 18.10 -25.98 9.66
N MET A 516 18.48 -24.85 10.25
CA MET A 516 19.69 -24.11 9.92
C MET A 516 20.51 -23.93 11.20
N THR A 517 21.78 -24.32 11.13
CA THR A 517 22.78 -24.07 12.17
C THR A 517 24.01 -23.46 11.52
N GLY A 518 24.82 -22.74 12.30
CA GLY A 518 26.03 -22.15 11.77
C GLY A 518 27.10 -21.97 12.81
N ILE A 519 28.26 -21.51 12.35
CA ILE A 519 29.37 -21.10 13.20
C ILE A 519 29.79 -19.70 12.74
N VAL A 520 29.69 -18.72 13.65
CA VAL A 520 30.21 -17.37 13.41
C VAL A 520 31.73 -17.40 13.61
N PRO A 521 32.53 -16.89 12.65
CA PRO A 521 33.98 -16.90 12.77
C PRO A 521 34.45 -15.99 13.92
N PRO A 522 35.66 -16.23 14.47
CA PRO A 522 36.26 -15.33 15.45
C PRO A 522 36.42 -13.91 14.89
N SER A 523 36.39 -12.91 15.76
CA SER A 523 36.54 -11.50 15.37
C SER A 523 37.81 -11.21 14.56
N GLY A 524 38.91 -11.91 14.86
CA GLY A 524 40.20 -11.84 14.16
C GLY A 524 40.31 -12.65 12.87
N SER A 525 39.27 -13.37 12.45
CA SER A 525 39.27 -14.17 11.22
C SER A 525 39.35 -13.30 9.97
N ALA A 526 40.05 -13.77 8.94
CA ALA A 526 40.02 -13.18 7.60
C ALA A 526 38.66 -13.38 6.89
N HIS A 527 37.96 -14.47 7.22
CA HIS A 527 36.60 -14.74 6.74
C HIS A 527 35.60 -14.17 7.76
N LYS A 528 34.68 -13.32 7.29
CA LYS A 528 33.67 -12.65 8.13
C LYS A 528 32.30 -13.31 8.09
N ASP A 529 32.01 -14.05 7.02
CA ASP A 529 30.72 -14.70 6.85
C ASP A 529 30.59 -15.97 7.71
N PRO A 530 29.41 -16.23 8.31
CA PRO A 530 29.14 -17.47 9.01
C PRO A 530 29.24 -18.70 8.10
N ALA A 531 29.79 -19.79 8.61
CA ALA A 531 29.68 -21.10 7.97
C ALA A 531 28.32 -21.71 8.33
N LEU A 532 27.47 -22.00 7.33
CA LEU A 532 26.10 -22.47 7.52
C LEU A 532 25.94 -23.94 7.13
N LEU A 533 25.21 -24.69 7.94
CA LEU A 533 24.69 -26.02 7.64
C LEU A 533 23.16 -25.95 7.64
N THR A 534 22.57 -26.24 6.48
CA THR A 534 21.12 -26.31 6.30
C THR A 534 20.69 -27.75 6.03
N GLY A 535 19.54 -28.14 6.57
CA GLY A 535 18.97 -29.46 6.37
C GLY A 535 17.46 -29.40 6.38
N SER A 536 16.82 -30.36 5.70
CA SER A 536 15.38 -30.52 5.76
C SER A 536 14.99 -31.99 5.81
N LEU A 537 13.90 -32.27 6.50
CA LEU A 537 13.22 -33.57 6.56
C LEU A 537 11.79 -33.35 6.11
N MET A 538 11.41 -33.98 5.01
CA MET A 538 10.05 -33.95 4.48
C MET A 538 9.47 -35.36 4.53
N TYR A 539 8.28 -35.50 5.10
CA TYR A 539 7.53 -36.74 5.14
C TYR A 539 6.12 -36.49 4.60
N GLN A 540 5.75 -37.28 3.60
CA GLN A 540 4.40 -37.26 3.03
C GLN A 540 3.86 -38.68 2.98
N ARG A 541 2.73 -38.90 3.63
CA ARG A 541 1.90 -40.09 3.46
C ARG A 541 0.64 -39.67 2.73
N SER A 542 0.42 -40.27 1.56
CA SER A 542 -0.87 -40.15 0.87
C SER A 542 -1.46 -41.53 0.66
N LYS A 543 -2.77 -41.67 0.90
CA LYS A 543 -3.47 -42.91 0.60
C LYS A 543 -3.96 -42.81 -0.85
N THR A 544 -3.31 -43.51 -1.78
CA THR A 544 -3.84 -43.66 -3.13
C THR A 544 -5.20 -44.35 -3.06
N SER A 545 -6.26 -43.65 -3.45
CA SER A 545 -7.59 -44.23 -3.63
C SER A 545 -7.53 -45.29 -4.73
N THR A 546 -7.54 -46.56 -4.33
CA THR A 546 -7.84 -47.72 -5.17
C THR A 546 -9.32 -47.89 -5.38
#